data_AF-A0A8I0PYZ1-F1
#
_entry.id   AF-A0A8I0PYZ1-F1
#
_cell.length_a   1.000
_cell.length_b   1.000
_cell.length_c   1.000
_cell.angle_alpha   90.00
_cell.angle_beta   90.00
_cell.angle_gamma   90.00
#
_symmetry.space_group_name_H-M   'P 1'
#
loop_
_entity.id
_entity.type
_entity.pdbx_description
1 polymer ?
#
loop_
_entity_poly.entity_id
_entity_poly.type
_entity_poly.pdbx_seq_one_letter_code
_entity_poly.pdbx_strand_id
1 'polypeptide(L)' 'MATKQKHTNRAKATIWNKSLRIDTEGSIPSVAITTFTMINTLEGMERTLAQMQAHFQERQAREANHADVQAV' A
#
# COMPACT_ATOMS: atom_id res chain seq x y z
N MET A 1 24.31 -13.72 19.90
CA MET A 1 24.02 -13.22 18.54
C MET A 1 22.65 -12.56 18.56
N ALA A 2 22.53 -11.29 18.16
CA ALA A 2 21.23 -10.63 18.11
C ALA A 2 20.43 -11.15 16.91
N THR A 3 19.33 -11.86 17.16
CA THR A 3 18.37 -12.29 16.16
C THR A 3 17.77 -11.04 15.53
N LYS A 4 18.15 -10.71 14.28
CA LYS A 4 17.49 -9.64 13.52
C LYS A 4 16.05 -10.07 13.29
N GLN A 5 15.13 -9.58 14.11
CA GLN A 5 13.71 -9.83 13.94
C GLN A 5 13.28 -9.20 12.61
N LYS A 6 12.94 -10.03 11.62
CA LYS A 6 12.43 -9.56 10.34
C LYS A 6 11.11 -8.86 10.63
N HIS A 7 11.09 -7.52 10.58
CA HIS A 7 9.85 -6.75 10.71
C HIS A 7 9.02 -6.95 9.44
N THR A 8 8.27 -8.06 9.39
CA THR A 8 7.22 -8.27 8.40
C THR A 8 6.11 -7.24 8.62
N ASN A 9 5.54 -6.70 7.54
CA ASN A 9 4.47 -5.68 7.54
C ASN A 9 4.84 -4.26 8.03
N ARG A 10 6.11 -3.85 7.92
CA ARG A 10 6.52 -2.44 8.08
C ARG A 10 6.78 -1.76 6.74
N ALA A 11 6.42 -0.49 6.65
CA ALA A 11 6.79 0.40 5.56
C ALA A 11 7.44 1.66 6.10
N LYS A 12 8.43 2.15 5.36
CA LYS A 12 8.99 3.49 5.52
C LYS A 12 8.75 4.21 4.20
N ALA A 13 8.07 5.34 4.26
CA ALA A 13 7.69 6.11 3.09
C ALA A 13 8.02 7.59 3.29
N THR A 14 8.53 8.20 2.23
CA THR A 14 8.59 9.66 2.10
C THR A 14 7.47 10.06 1.16
N ILE A 15 6.48 10.78 1.68
CA ILE A 15 5.32 11.23 0.92
C ILE A 15 5.56 12.70 0.55
N TRP A 16 5.44 12.99 -0.74
CA TRP A 16 5.60 14.33 -1.29
C TRP A 16 4.25 14.85 -1.80
N ASN A 17 3.86 16.03 -1.33
CA ASN A 17 2.80 16.87 -1.88
C ASN A 17 3.43 18.21 -2.34
N LYS A 18 2.78 18.96 -3.23
CA LYS A 18 3.22 20.24 -3.81
C LYS A 18 3.91 21.20 -2.83
N SER A 19 3.51 21.17 -1.55
CA SER A 19 4.03 22.07 -0.51
C SER A 19 4.55 21.34 0.73
N LEU A 20 4.51 20.00 0.77
CA LEU A 20 4.78 19.25 2.00
C LEU A 20 5.54 17.96 1.73
N ARG A 21 6.53 17.69 2.57
CA ARG A 21 7.22 16.40 2.63
C ARG A 21 6.97 15.79 4.01
N ILE A 22 6.50 14.56 4.06
CA ILE A 22 6.36 13.79 5.31
C ILE A 22 7.17 12.51 5.19
N ASP A 23 8.05 12.29 6.16
CA ASP A 23 8.70 11.00 6.36
C ASP A 23 7.90 10.22 7.41
N THR A 24 7.34 9.06 7.05
CA THR A 24 6.54 8.21 7.93
C THR A 24 7.08 6.78 7.96
N GLU A 25 7.01 6.17 9.13
CA GLU A 25 7.39 4.78 9.34
C GLU A 25 6.35 4.10 10.22
N GLY A 26 5.84 2.95 9.78
CA GLY A 26 4.76 2.28 10.48
C GLY A 26 4.35 0.97 9.84
N SER A 27 3.20 0.45 10.23
CA SER A 27 2.60 -0.69 9.53
C SER A 27 2.20 -0.27 8.11
N ILE A 28 2.26 -1.20 7.16
CA ILE A 28 1.83 -0.94 5.77
C ILE A 28 0.44 -0.30 5.71
N PRO A 29 -0.59 -0.78 6.44
CA PRO A 29 -1.91 -0.13 6.45
C PRO A 29 -1.87 1.31 6.99
N SER A 30 -1.09 1.55 8.06
CA SER A 30 -0.98 2.90 8.64
C SER A 30 -0.34 3.87 7.66
N VAL A 31 0.74 3.47 6.99
CA VAL A 31 1.44 4.32 6.01
C VAL A 31 0.55 4.61 4.79
N ALA A 32 -0.23 3.62 4.34
CA ALA A 32 -1.20 3.81 3.25
C ALA A 32 -2.30 4.82 3.63
N ILE A 33 -2.88 4.72 4.84
CA ILE A 33 -3.87 5.67 5.35
C ILE A 33 -3.28 7.08 5.40
N THR A 34 -2.08 7.25 5.97
CA THR A 34 -1.41 8.56 6.02
C THR A 34 -1.24 9.15 4.63
N THR A 35 -0.79 8.34 3.66
CA THR A 35 -0.62 8.78 2.27
C THR A 35 -1.94 9.25 1.66
N PHE A 36 -3.04 8.53 1.89
CA PHE A 36 -4.37 8.92 1.43
C PHE A 36 -4.86 10.22 2.03
N THR A 37 -4.68 10.41 3.34
CA THR A 37 -5.11 11.64 4.03
C THR A 37 -4.37 12.89 3.57
N MET A 38 -3.20 12.74 2.94
CA MET A 38 -2.41 13.86 2.39
C MET A 38 -2.87 14.33 1.01
N ILE A 39 -3.79 13.60 0.38
CA ILE A 39 -4.33 13.96 -0.93
C ILE A 39 -5.40 15.03 -0.72
N ASN A 40 -5.05 16.28 -1.03
CA ASN A 40 -5.90 17.43 -0.71
C ASN A 40 -6.91 17.79 -1.81
N THR A 41 -7.05 16.97 -2.85
CA THR A 41 -7.97 17.21 -3.96
C THR A 41 -8.88 16.00 -4.19
N LEU A 42 -10.16 16.27 -4.47
CA LEU A 42 -11.15 15.22 -4.78
C LEU A 42 -10.68 14.35 -5.96
N GLU A 43 -10.21 14.98 -7.04
CA GLU A 43 -9.68 14.28 -8.22
C GLU A 43 -8.49 13.37 -7.87
N GLY A 44 -7.61 13.81 -6.95
CA GLY A 44 -6.50 12.98 -6.47
C GLY A 44 -6.99 11.77 -5.69
N MET A 45 -8.02 11.96 -4.84
CA MET A 45 -8.62 10.87 -4.07
C MET A 45 -9.27 9.84 -5.01
N GLU A 46 -10.03 10.30 -6.01
CA GLU A 46 -10.67 9.44 -7.01
C GLU A 46 -9.66 8.64 -7.83
N ARG A 47 -8.59 9.28 -8.33
CA ARG A 47 -7.52 8.59 -9.06
C ARG A 47 -6.82 7.54 -8.21
N THR A 48 -6.55 7.85 -6.94
CA THR A 48 -5.86 6.93 -6.05
C THR A 48 -6.77 5.75 -5.65
N LEU A 49 -8.07 6.01 -5.46
CA LEU A 49 -9.06 4.97 -5.24
C LEU A 49 -9.15 4.02 -6.45
N ALA A 50 -9.17 4.55 -7.67
CA ALA A 50 -9.17 3.75 -8.89
C ALA A 50 -7.91 2.86 -9.00
N GLN A 51 -6.73 3.40 -8.66
CA GLN A 51 -5.48 2.61 -8.61
C GLN A 51 -5.53 1.51 -7.55
N MET A 52 -6.06 1.78 -6.36
CA MET A 52 -6.23 0.76 -5.33
C MET A 52 -7.15 -0.37 -5.79
N GLN A 53 -8.28 -0.03 -6.42
CA GLN A 53 -9.23 -1.01 -6.93
C GLN A 53 -8.59 -1.89 -8.02
N ALA A 54 -7.82 -1.29 -8.94
CA ALA A 54 -7.09 -2.04 -9.96
C ALA A 54 -6.10 -3.04 -9.33
N HIS A 55 -5.27 -2.61 -8.38
CA HIS A 55 -4.34 -3.50 -7.68
C HIS A 55 -5.05 -4.61 -6.88
N PHE A 56 -6.23 -4.32 -6.32
CA PHE A 56 -7.03 -5.32 -5.62
C PHE A 56 -7.57 -6.38 -6.59
N GLN A 57 -8.05 -5.97 -7.76
CA GLN A 57 -8.49 -6.90 -8.81
C GLN A 57 -7.34 -7.74 -9.35
N GLU A 58 -6.18 -7.14 -9.62
CA GLU A 58 -4.97 -7.86 -10.03
C GLU A 58 -4.56 -8.91 -8.98
N ARG A 59 -4.64 -8.54 -7.70
CA ARG A 59 -4.34 -9.45 -6.60
C ARG A 59 -5.34 -10.60 -6.54
N GLN A 60 -6.65 -10.32 -6.64
CA GLN A 60 -7.66 -11.36 -6.71
C GLN A 60 -7.43 -12.30 -7.89
N ALA A 61 -7.11 -11.78 -9.08
CA ALA A 61 -6.82 -12.60 -10.25
C ALA A 61 -5.59 -13.49 -10.04
N ARG A 62 -4.53 -12.97 -9.43
CA ARG A 62 -3.35 -13.78 -9.06
C ARG A 62 -3.68 -14.85 -8.04
N GLU A 63 -4.45 -14.52 -7.00
CA GLU A 63 -4.86 -15.46 -5.96
C GLU A 63 -5.78 -16.56 -6.51
N ALA A 64 -6.71 -16.21 -7.40
CA ALA A 64 -7.55 -17.16 -8.12
C ALA A 64 -6.72 -18.12 -8.99
N ASN A 65 -5.77 -17.59 -9.77
CA ASN A 65 -4.87 -18.41 -10.59
C ASN A 65 -3.95 -19.30 -9.74
N HIS A 66 -3.50 -18.83 -8.57
CA HIS A 66 -2.69 -19.64 -7.65
C HIS A 66 -3.50 -20.74 -6.95
N ALA A 67 -4.77 -20.47 -6.62
CA ALA A 67 -5.67 -21.47 -6.05
C ALA A 67 -5.92 -22.62 -7.03
N ASP A 68 -6.04 -22.30 -8.32
CA ASP A 68 -6.22 -23.31 -9.39
C ASP A 68 -4.96 -24.18 -9.57
N VAL A 69 -3.77 -23.60 -9.43
CA VAL A 69 -2.48 -24.34 -9.53
C VAL A 69 -2.23 -25.25 -8.33
N GLN A 70 -2.76 -24.95 -7.14
CA GLN A 70 -2.63 -25.81 -5.95
C GLN A 70 -3.68 -26.94 -5.88
N ALA A 71 -4.72 -26.90 -6.72
CA ALA A 71 -5.78 -27.89 -6.76
C ALA A 71 -5.49 -29.09 -7.70
N VAL A 72 -4.31 -29.13 -8.35
CA VAL A 72 -3.84 -30.19 -9.24
C VAL A 72 -2.82 -31.10 -8.56
#